data_AF-B2IWA1-F1
#
_entry.id   AF-B2IWA1-F1
#
_cell.length_a   1.000
_cell.length_b   1.000
_cell.length_c   1.000
_cell.angle_alpha   90.00
_cell.angle_beta   90.00
_cell.angle_gamma   90.00
#
_symmetry.space_group_name_H-M   'P 1'
#
loop_
_entity.id
_entity.type
_entity.pdbx_description
1 polymer ?
#
loop_
_entity_poly.entity_id
_entity_poly.type
_entity_poly.pdbx_seq_one_letter_code
_entity_poly.pdbx_strand_id
1 'polypeptide(L)'
;MLKLSPESPLFFVLIIISFLIVTLSTWLSSKPFILKPFGLNDIIQILTLQLFISLLLERSLEVFITTWRGPFVEQLDISIQQEKALISEKLRLMEVQQQQFPSMESNQTIGLPPEGMSLEQQIIQNFTQSQQESLKIFKPQMDNLNEKERQKTAYKSDTRVIALWTSLLFGLLMSAIGIRSIEPLVVLDFDNPIQVIIFRCLDALLTGGLIAGGSEGIHKLIKVFIDFMEATSKQIKNQGLS
;
A
#
# COMPACT_ATOMS: atom_id res chain seq x y z
N MET A 1 4.51 -5.17 -6.68
CA MET A 1 4.67 -4.12 -5.64
C MET A 1 5.24 -2.84 -6.26
N LEU A 2 4.39 -1.88 -6.63
CA LEU A 2 4.81 -0.49 -6.84
C LEU A 2 4.25 0.28 -5.64
N LYS A 3 5.00 0.26 -4.55
CA LYS A 3 4.75 1.14 -3.41
C LYS A 3 4.87 2.57 -3.96
N LEU A 4 3.75 3.28 -4.11
CA LEU A 4 3.78 4.74 -4.03
C LEU A 4 4.02 5.11 -2.55
N SER A 5 5.23 4.84 -2.08
CA SER A 5 5.76 5.56 -0.94
C SER A 5 6.12 6.98 -1.42
N PRO A 6 6.21 7.97 -0.53
CA PRO A 6 6.77 9.30 -0.85
C PRO A 6 8.23 9.26 -1.37
N GLU A 7 8.81 8.08 -1.59
CA GLU A 7 10.13 7.88 -2.20
C GLU A 7 10.07 7.20 -3.58
N SER A 8 8.87 6.96 -4.13
CA SER A 8 8.76 6.32 -5.45
C SER A 8 9.16 7.28 -6.57
N PRO A 9 10.06 6.88 -7.49
CA PRO A 9 10.53 7.75 -8.57
C PRO A 9 9.38 8.18 -9.48
N LEU A 10 8.31 7.37 -9.60
CA LEU A 10 7.11 7.73 -10.37
C LEU A 10 6.31 8.88 -9.74
N PHE A 11 6.26 8.98 -8.41
CA PHE A 11 5.59 10.10 -7.74
C PHE A 11 6.36 11.41 -7.97
N PHE A 12 7.69 11.38 -7.87
CA PHE A 12 8.53 12.51 -8.25
C PHE A 12 8.41 12.83 -9.74
N VAL A 13 8.36 11.84 -10.62
CA VAL A 13 8.15 12.07 -12.05
C VAL A 13 6.78 12.69 -12.32
N LEU A 14 5.71 12.28 -11.65
CA LEU A 14 4.39 12.91 -11.79
C LEU A 14 4.37 14.34 -11.23
N ILE A 15 5.04 14.61 -10.11
CA ILE A 15 5.20 15.97 -9.58
C ILE A 15 6.05 16.82 -10.52
N ILE A 16 7.15 16.29 -11.03
CA ILE A 16 8.04 16.97 -11.98
C ILE A 16 7.31 17.23 -13.28
N ILE A 17 6.52 16.27 -13.79
CA ILE A 17 5.68 16.44 -14.98
C ILE A 17 4.61 17.50 -14.73
N SER A 18 3.90 17.44 -13.60
CA SER A 18 2.91 18.45 -13.20
C SER A 18 3.55 19.85 -13.11
N PHE A 19 4.69 19.96 -12.43
CA PHE A 19 5.45 21.20 -12.27
C PHE A 19 6.01 21.72 -13.62
N LEU A 20 6.55 20.84 -14.45
CA LEU A 20 7.06 21.14 -15.79
C LEU A 20 5.93 21.61 -16.70
N ILE A 21 4.75 21.00 -16.60
CA ILE A 21 3.55 21.36 -17.37
C ILE A 21 3.02 22.74 -16.92
N VAL A 22 2.97 23.01 -15.61
CA VAL A 22 2.58 24.33 -15.08
C VAL A 22 3.56 25.41 -15.50
N THR A 23 4.87 25.17 -15.33
CA THR A 23 5.92 26.13 -15.70
C THR A 23 6.03 26.33 -17.20
N LEU A 24 5.82 25.29 -18.01
CA LEU A 24 5.75 25.39 -19.46
C LEU A 24 4.49 26.15 -19.90
N SER A 25 3.35 25.95 -19.23
CA SER A 25 2.11 26.68 -19.49
C SER A 25 2.24 28.17 -19.18
N THR A 26 2.86 28.53 -18.04
CA THR A 26 3.10 29.93 -17.68
C THR A 26 4.16 30.59 -18.55
N TRP A 27 5.16 29.84 -19.01
CA TRP A 27 6.18 30.33 -19.93
C TRP A 27 5.63 30.56 -21.34
N LEU A 28 4.64 29.77 -21.78
CA LEU A 28 4.04 29.86 -23.12
C LEU A 28 2.90 30.89 -23.22
N SER A 29 2.41 31.41 -22.10
CA SER A 29 1.33 32.42 -22.09
C SER A 29 1.89 33.84 -22.12
N SER A 30 1.43 34.66 -23.07
CA SER A 30 1.78 36.08 -23.15
C SER A 30 1.00 36.95 -22.16
N LYS A 31 0.02 36.39 -21.43
CA LYS A 31 -0.76 37.09 -20.40
C LYS A 31 -0.55 36.44 -19.02
N PRO A 32 -0.47 37.23 -17.94
CA PRO A 32 -0.28 36.68 -16.60
C PRO A 32 -1.49 35.82 -16.18
N PHE A 33 -1.21 34.75 -15.44
CA PHE A 33 -2.23 33.85 -14.89
C PHE A 33 -3.06 34.59 -13.84
N ILE A 34 -4.36 34.78 -14.09
CA ILE A 34 -5.27 35.48 -13.18
C ILE A 34 -6.14 34.43 -12.48
N LEU A 35 -5.98 34.34 -11.16
CA LEU A 35 -6.90 33.59 -10.32
C LEU A 35 -8.22 34.35 -10.21
N LYS A 36 -9.34 33.65 -10.36
CA LYS A 36 -10.65 34.23 -10.06
C LYS A 36 -10.69 34.55 -8.56
N PRO A 37 -11.34 35.64 -8.11
CA PRO A 37 -11.59 35.80 -6.68
C PRO A 37 -12.48 34.63 -6.21
N PHE A 38 -11.92 33.76 -5.38
CA PHE A 38 -12.61 32.63 -4.76
C PHE A 38 -12.51 32.73 -3.24
N GLY A 39 -13.58 32.36 -2.54
CA GLY A 39 -13.65 32.26 -1.09
C GLY A 39 -13.44 30.84 -0.59
N LEU A 40 -13.29 30.68 0.74
CA LEU A 40 -13.24 29.36 1.37
C LEU A 40 -14.47 28.50 1.04
N ASN A 41 -15.64 29.13 0.89
CA ASN A 41 -16.88 28.45 0.52
C ASN A 41 -16.80 27.77 -0.85
N ASP A 42 -16.18 28.42 -1.83
CA ASP A 42 -16.02 27.87 -3.18
C ASP A 42 -15.11 26.64 -3.17
N ILE A 43 -14.01 26.71 -2.40
CA ILE A 43 -13.08 25.58 -2.21
C ILE A 43 -13.79 24.40 -1.55
N ILE A 44 -14.54 24.67 -0.47
CA ILE A 44 -15.28 23.63 0.26
C ILE A 44 -16.33 23.00 -0.65
N GLN A 45 -17.04 23.77 -1.46
CA GLN A 45 -18.05 23.26 -2.38
C GLN A 45 -17.45 22.33 -3.44
N ILE A 46 -16.36 22.75 -4.09
CA ILE A 46 -15.65 21.94 -5.09
C ILE A 46 -15.12 20.66 -4.44
N LEU A 47 -14.49 20.78 -3.27
CA LEU A 47 -13.89 19.65 -2.57
C LEU A 47 -14.95 18.67 -2.03
N THR A 48 -16.12 19.17 -1.63
CA THR A 48 -17.24 18.35 -1.13
C THR A 48 -17.78 17.44 -2.22
N LEU A 49 -18.00 17.97 -3.43
CA LEU A 49 -18.43 17.15 -4.56
C LEU A 49 -17.39 16.07 -4.88
N GLN A 50 -16.12 16.46 -4.89
CA GLN A 50 -15.01 15.55 -5.16
C GLN A 50 -14.87 14.46 -4.08
N LEU A 51 -15.05 14.84 -2.82
CA LEU A 51 -15.06 13.92 -1.68
C LEU A 51 -16.21 12.94 -1.76
N PHE A 52 -17.40 13.41 -2.11
CA PHE A 52 -18.56 12.55 -2.27
C PHE A 52 -18.33 11.50 -3.37
N ILE A 53 -17.84 11.93 -4.54
CA ILE A 53 -17.51 11.03 -5.65
C ILE A 53 -16.41 10.04 -5.24
N SER A 54 -15.38 10.53 -4.57
CA SER A 54 -14.25 9.71 -4.11
C SER A 54 -14.69 8.66 -3.09
N LEU A 55 -15.53 9.01 -2.11
CA LEU A 55 -16.10 8.08 -1.13
C LEU A 55 -17.01 7.03 -1.78
N LEU A 56 -17.85 7.44 -2.74
CA LEU A 56 -18.68 6.52 -3.49
C LEU A 56 -17.84 5.53 -4.29
N LEU A 57 -16.80 6.01 -4.98
CA LEU A 57 -15.89 5.15 -5.72
C LEU A 57 -15.11 4.22 -4.79
N GLU A 58 -14.59 4.74 -3.68
CA GLU A 58 -13.88 3.97 -2.66
C GLU A 58 -14.76 2.81 -2.17
N ARG A 59 -16.01 3.09 -1.78
CA ARG A 59 -16.92 2.06 -1.28
C ARG A 59 -17.38 1.10 -2.38
N SER A 60 -17.62 1.60 -3.59
CA SER A 60 -18.05 0.76 -4.72
C SER A 60 -16.95 -0.20 -5.15
N LEU A 61 -15.70 0.26 -5.21
CA LEU A 61 -14.54 -0.57 -5.52
C LEU A 61 -14.25 -1.58 -4.42
N GLU A 62 -14.40 -1.20 -3.16
CA GLU A 62 -14.28 -2.12 -2.03
C GLU A 62 -15.29 -3.26 -2.15
N VAL A 63 -16.57 -2.95 -2.38
CA VAL A 63 -17.63 -3.97 -2.53
C VAL A 63 -17.38 -4.84 -3.76
N PHE A 64 -17.03 -4.24 -4.91
CA PHE A 64 -16.73 -4.98 -6.13
C PHE A 64 -15.57 -5.97 -5.92
N ILE A 65 -14.49 -5.49 -5.32
CA ILE A 65 -13.29 -6.31 -5.06
C ILE A 65 -13.60 -7.37 -4.02
N THR A 66 -14.21 -7.03 -2.89
CA THR A 66 -14.50 -8.00 -1.83
C THR A 66 -15.44 -9.11 -2.30
N THR A 67 -16.45 -8.77 -3.11
CA THR A 67 -17.40 -9.73 -3.69
C THR A 67 -16.73 -10.67 -4.70
N TRP A 68 -15.92 -10.13 -5.62
CA TRP A 68 -15.30 -10.95 -6.68
C TRP A 68 -14.04 -11.70 -6.20
N ARG A 69 -13.35 -11.18 -5.18
CA ARG A 69 -12.09 -11.72 -4.63
C ARG A 69 -12.31 -12.75 -3.52
N GLY A 70 -13.43 -12.65 -2.79
CA GLY A 70 -13.73 -13.42 -1.58
C GLY A 70 -13.40 -14.92 -1.65
N PRO A 71 -13.98 -15.68 -2.60
CA PRO A 71 -13.91 -17.14 -2.57
C PRO A 71 -12.49 -17.69 -2.74
N PHE A 72 -11.64 -17.05 -3.56
CA PHE A 72 -10.28 -17.53 -3.80
C PHE A 72 -9.36 -17.26 -2.60
N VAL A 73 -9.45 -16.07 -1.99
CA VAL A 73 -8.64 -15.73 -0.81
C VAL A 73 -9.06 -16.56 0.39
N GLU A 74 -10.35 -16.84 0.52
CA GLU A 74 -10.89 -17.67 1.59
C GLU A 74 -10.40 -19.12 1.48
N GLN A 75 -10.43 -19.72 0.28
CA GLN A 75 -9.86 -21.06 0.05
C GLN A 75 -8.35 -21.13 0.35
N LEU A 76 -7.61 -20.09 -0.07
CA LEU A 76 -6.17 -20.00 0.22
C LEU A 76 -5.91 -19.84 1.73
N ASP A 77 -6.74 -19.06 2.43
CA ASP A 77 -6.61 -18.85 3.87
C ASP A 77 -6.95 -20.11 4.67
N ILE A 78 -8.01 -20.83 4.29
CA ILE A 78 -8.37 -22.13 4.88
C ILE A 78 -7.20 -23.11 4.71
N SER A 79 -6.60 -23.15 3.52
CA SER A 79 -5.46 -24.05 3.25
C SER A 79 -4.25 -23.71 4.12
N ILE A 80 -3.92 -22.42 4.25
CA ILE A 80 -2.82 -21.94 5.12
C ILE A 80 -3.12 -22.25 6.59
N GLN A 81 -4.35 -22.05 7.06
CA GLN A 81 -4.73 -22.34 8.44
C GLN A 81 -4.67 -23.83 8.76
N GLN A 82 -5.16 -24.68 7.86
CA GLN A 82 -5.08 -26.13 8.01
C GLN A 82 -3.62 -26.61 8.09
N GLU A 83 -2.77 -26.15 7.19
CA GLU A 83 -1.36 -26.55 7.16
C GLU A 83 -0.60 -26.01 8.39
N LYS A 84 -0.91 -24.79 8.86
CA LYS A 84 -0.40 -24.27 10.15
C LYS A 84 -0.86 -25.11 11.33
N ALA A 85 -2.13 -25.48 11.38
CA ALA A 85 -2.67 -26.32 12.46
C ALA A 85 -1.96 -27.67 12.51
N LEU A 86 -1.78 -28.33 11.35
CA LEU A 86 -1.07 -29.60 11.25
C LEU A 86 0.40 -29.49 11.69
N ILE A 87 1.12 -28.43 11.30
CA ILE A 87 2.49 -28.23 11.75
C ILE A 87 2.53 -27.98 13.25
N SER A 88 1.63 -27.16 13.80
CA SER A 88 1.56 -26.87 15.23
C SER A 88 1.26 -28.12 16.06
N GLU A 89 0.39 -28.99 15.56
CA GLU A 89 0.05 -30.26 16.21
C GLU A 89 1.25 -31.21 16.19
N LYS A 90 1.90 -31.37 15.04
CA LYS A 90 3.12 -32.18 14.93
C LYS A 90 4.24 -31.69 15.85
N LEU A 91 4.39 -30.38 15.98
CA LEU A 91 5.39 -29.76 16.85
C LEU A 91 5.06 -30.01 18.33
N ARG A 92 3.78 -29.91 18.71
CA ARG A 92 3.30 -30.23 20.06
C ARG A 92 3.45 -31.71 20.40
N LEU A 93 3.12 -32.62 19.48
CA LEU A 93 3.30 -34.07 19.69
C LEU A 93 4.77 -34.42 19.91
N MET A 94 5.67 -33.74 19.20
CA MET A 94 7.11 -33.93 19.36
C MET A 94 7.62 -33.36 20.68
N GLU A 95 7.14 -32.19 21.11
CA GLU A 95 7.46 -31.60 22.42
C GLU A 95 6.96 -32.49 23.57
N VAL A 96 5.75 -33.05 23.46
CA VAL A 96 5.21 -34.02 24.43
C VAL A 96 6.04 -35.31 24.43
N GLN A 97 6.43 -35.81 23.24
CA GLN A 97 7.31 -36.98 23.14
C GLN A 97 8.71 -36.71 23.72
N GLN A 98 9.22 -35.49 23.60
CA GLN A 98 10.48 -35.06 24.24
C GLN A 98 10.34 -34.94 25.76
N GLN A 99 9.22 -34.43 26.26
CA GLN A 99 8.93 -34.31 27.69
C GLN A 99 8.61 -35.66 28.36
N GLN A 100 8.16 -36.66 27.59
CA GLN A 100 7.84 -37.99 28.09
C GLN A 100 9.04 -38.96 28.06
N PHE A 101 10.13 -38.61 27.37
CA PHE A 101 11.41 -39.35 27.36
C PHE A 101 12.62 -38.60 27.99
N PRO A 102 12.59 -38.13 29.26
CA PRO A 102 13.84 -37.80 29.97
C PRO A 102 14.53 -39.03 30.58
N SER A 103 13.88 -40.20 30.63
CA SER A 103 14.45 -41.37 31.30
C SER A 103 13.65 -42.64 30.98
N MET A 104 14.06 -43.42 29.98
CA MET A 104 13.90 -44.90 29.93
C MET A 104 14.19 -45.40 28.51
N GLU A 105 15.47 -45.52 28.16
CA GLU A 105 15.90 -46.57 27.22
C GLU A 105 17.31 -47.04 27.57
N SER A 106 17.46 -47.45 28.84
CA SER A 106 18.45 -48.45 29.23
C SER A 106 17.81 -49.81 28.99
N ASN A 107 17.84 -50.32 27.76
CA ASN A 107 17.81 -51.76 27.51
C ASN A 107 18.38 -52.08 26.13
N GLN A 108 19.70 -52.23 26.13
CA GLN A 108 20.52 -53.16 25.36
C GLN A 108 20.23 -53.30 23.85
N THR A 109 21.18 -52.79 23.05
CA THR A 109 21.68 -53.56 21.92
C THR A 109 23.20 -53.63 22.02
N ILE A 110 23.69 -54.86 22.00
CA ILE A 110 25.10 -55.27 22.09
C ILE A 110 25.85 -54.74 20.88
N GLY A 111 26.81 -53.84 21.11
CA GLY A 111 27.81 -53.40 20.14
C GLY A 111 28.88 -52.62 20.91
N LEU A 112 30.14 -53.06 20.82
CA LEU A 112 31.25 -52.41 21.52
C LEU A 112 31.23 -50.89 21.25
N PRO A 113 31.48 -50.05 22.28
CA PRO A 113 31.60 -48.62 22.08
C PRO A 113 32.83 -48.34 21.20
N PRO A 114 32.74 -47.44 20.21
CA PRO A 114 33.94 -46.87 19.61
C PRO A 114 34.74 -46.17 20.73
N GLU A 115 36.01 -46.52 20.87
CA GLU A 115 36.92 -45.99 21.88
C GLU A 115 36.85 -44.46 21.94
N GLY A 116 36.46 -43.91 23.09
CA GLY A 116 36.71 -42.51 23.46
C GLY A 116 35.51 -41.61 23.80
N MET A 117 34.25 -42.01 23.60
CA MET A 117 33.09 -41.17 23.97
C MET A 117 32.48 -41.55 25.33
N SER A 118 32.21 -40.54 26.18
CA SER A 118 31.46 -40.76 27.41
C SER A 118 29.96 -40.99 27.11
N LEU A 119 29.30 -41.75 27.97
CA LEU A 119 27.88 -42.10 27.83
C LEU A 119 26.98 -40.85 27.78
N GLU A 120 27.36 -39.81 28.50
CA GLU A 120 26.70 -38.49 28.48
C GLU A 120 26.84 -37.79 27.12
N GLN A 121 28.01 -37.89 26.49
CA GLN A 121 28.24 -37.32 25.15
C GLN A 121 27.39 -38.02 24.09
N GLN A 122 27.22 -39.34 24.17
CA GLN A 122 26.34 -40.08 23.26
C GLN A 122 24.86 -39.67 23.38
N ILE A 123 24.38 -39.43 24.60
CA ILE A 123 22.99 -39.00 24.85
C ILE A 123 22.77 -37.59 24.27
N ILE A 124 23.70 -36.66 24.54
CA ILE A 124 23.63 -35.28 24.03
C ILE A 124 23.67 -35.28 22.50
N GLN A 125 24.52 -36.12 21.90
CA GLN A 125 24.68 -36.18 20.45
C GLN A 125 23.43 -36.76 19.76
N ASN A 126 22.83 -37.83 20.32
CA ASN A 126 21.56 -38.38 19.83
C ASN A 126 20.39 -37.40 19.97
N PHE A 127 20.31 -36.67 21.08
CA PHE A 127 19.28 -35.64 21.29
C PHE A 127 19.42 -34.46 20.32
N THR A 128 20.66 -34.02 20.10
CA THR A 128 20.95 -32.93 19.15
C THR A 128 20.65 -33.37 17.71
N GLN A 129 20.98 -34.62 17.37
CA GLN A 129 20.75 -35.17 16.05
C GLN A 129 19.24 -35.37 15.76
N SER A 130 18.45 -35.83 16.73
CA SER A 130 16.99 -35.99 16.57
C SER A 130 16.26 -34.64 16.45
N GLN A 131 16.67 -33.61 17.20
CA GLN A 131 16.18 -32.25 16.98
C GLN A 131 16.55 -31.71 15.61
N GLN A 132 17.77 -31.98 15.13
CA GLN A 132 18.21 -31.45 13.85
C GLN A 132 17.54 -32.13 12.65
N GLU A 133 17.22 -33.42 12.76
CA GLU A 133 16.41 -34.14 11.78
C GLU A 133 14.96 -33.65 11.74
N SER A 134 14.32 -33.44 12.90
CA SER A 134 12.97 -32.89 12.92
C SER A 134 12.93 -31.49 12.29
N LEU A 135 13.88 -30.62 12.61
CA LEU A 135 13.99 -29.28 12.03
C LEU A 135 14.24 -29.31 10.51
N LYS A 136 14.98 -30.30 10.00
CA LYS A 136 15.13 -30.53 8.54
C LYS A 136 13.84 -30.97 7.87
N ILE A 137 13.00 -31.75 8.55
CA ILE A 137 11.70 -32.21 8.02
C ILE A 137 10.68 -31.06 7.99
N PHE A 138 10.69 -30.17 8.98
CA PHE A 138 9.74 -29.04 9.05
C PHE A 138 10.14 -27.81 8.24
N LYS A 139 11.44 -27.56 8.05
CA LYS A 139 11.94 -26.45 7.20
C LYS A 139 11.21 -26.36 5.84
N PRO A 140 11.13 -27.42 5.01
CA PRO A 140 10.46 -27.34 3.72
C PRO A 140 8.95 -27.07 3.84
N GLN A 141 8.28 -27.54 4.90
CA GLN A 141 6.86 -27.24 5.14
C GLN A 141 6.65 -25.79 5.58
N MET A 142 7.54 -25.28 6.44
CA MET A 142 7.53 -23.88 6.88
C MET A 142 7.83 -22.92 5.72
N ASP A 143 8.75 -23.31 4.83
CA ASP A 143 9.08 -22.55 3.62
C ASP A 143 7.90 -22.54 2.64
N ASN A 144 7.19 -23.66 2.48
CA ASN A 144 5.99 -23.75 1.65
C ASN A 144 4.85 -22.86 2.20
N LEU A 145 4.63 -22.89 3.52
CA LEU A 145 3.67 -22.02 4.20
C LEU A 145 3.99 -20.54 4.00
N ASN A 146 5.26 -20.16 4.23
CA ASN A 146 5.72 -18.79 4.03
C ASN A 146 5.53 -18.36 2.58
N GLU A 147 5.74 -19.26 1.61
CA GLU A 147 5.50 -18.99 0.20
C GLU A 147 4.02 -18.77 -0.10
N LYS A 148 3.11 -19.60 0.43
CA LYS A 148 1.66 -19.39 0.31
C LYS A 148 1.19 -18.08 0.96
N GLU A 149 1.76 -17.70 2.10
CA GLU A 149 1.50 -16.40 2.74
C GLU A 149 2.00 -15.21 1.91
N ARG A 150 3.17 -15.36 1.28
CA ARG A 150 3.69 -14.38 0.32
C ARG A 150 2.77 -14.26 -0.89
N GLN A 151 2.29 -15.38 -1.44
CA GLN A 151 1.32 -15.39 -2.54
C GLN A 151 0.00 -14.70 -2.15
N LYS A 152 -0.54 -14.96 -0.96
CA LYS A 152 -1.73 -14.26 -0.43
C LYS A 152 -1.50 -12.74 -0.36
N THR A 153 -0.33 -12.34 0.12
CA THR A 153 0.04 -10.92 0.26
C THR A 153 0.24 -10.25 -1.11
N ALA A 154 0.89 -10.94 -2.05
CA ALA A 154 1.07 -10.49 -3.43
C ALA A 154 -0.29 -10.29 -4.13
N TYR A 155 -1.18 -11.28 -4.03
CA TYR A 155 -2.52 -11.21 -4.60
C TYR A 155 -3.35 -10.05 -4.03
N LYS A 156 -3.27 -9.81 -2.71
CA LYS A 156 -3.90 -8.65 -2.06
C LYS A 156 -3.33 -7.33 -2.58
N SER A 157 -2.01 -7.27 -2.80
CA SER A 157 -1.35 -6.09 -3.38
C SER A 157 -1.82 -5.83 -4.81
N ASP A 158 -1.85 -6.86 -5.65
CA ASP A 158 -2.20 -6.71 -7.07
C ASP A 158 -3.65 -6.27 -7.25
N THR A 159 -4.55 -6.80 -6.42
CA THR A 159 -5.95 -6.35 -6.44
C THR A 159 -6.09 -4.88 -6.04
N ARG A 160 -5.27 -4.39 -5.11
CA ARG A 160 -5.25 -2.97 -4.71
C ARG A 160 -4.72 -2.08 -5.83
N VAL A 161 -3.74 -2.56 -6.59
CA VAL A 161 -3.21 -1.85 -7.76
C VAL A 161 -4.31 -1.72 -8.82
N ILE A 162 -5.05 -2.80 -9.10
CA ILE A 162 -6.17 -2.76 -10.04
C ILE A 162 -7.23 -1.76 -9.59
N ALA A 163 -7.59 -1.76 -8.29
CA ALA A 163 -8.53 -0.80 -7.71
C ALA A 163 -8.14 0.66 -7.92
N LEU A 164 -6.84 0.94 -7.80
CA LEU A 164 -6.28 2.28 -7.97
C LEU A 164 -6.30 2.72 -9.43
N TRP A 165 -5.99 1.81 -10.36
CA TRP A 165 -6.07 2.12 -11.79
C TRP A 165 -7.51 2.30 -12.26
N THR A 166 -8.45 1.51 -11.74
CA THR A 166 -9.87 1.68 -12.07
C THR A 166 -10.41 2.99 -11.51
N SER A 167 -10.11 3.36 -10.26
CA SER A 167 -10.53 4.66 -9.71
C SER A 167 -9.90 5.85 -10.44
N LEU A 168 -8.63 5.73 -10.87
CA LEU A 168 -7.96 6.75 -11.70
C LEU A 168 -8.64 6.90 -13.07
N LEU A 169 -8.99 5.78 -13.71
CA LEU A 169 -9.71 5.79 -14.98
C LEU A 169 -11.07 6.49 -14.82
N PHE A 170 -11.84 6.12 -13.78
CA PHE A 170 -13.12 6.77 -13.50
C PHE A 170 -12.96 8.26 -13.17
N GLY A 171 -11.92 8.66 -12.44
CA GLY A 171 -11.62 10.06 -12.15
C GLY A 171 -11.27 10.87 -13.40
N LEU A 172 -10.54 10.27 -14.34
CA LEU A 172 -10.22 10.90 -15.63
C LEU A 172 -11.48 11.04 -16.50
N LEU A 173 -12.32 10.01 -16.56
CA LEU A 173 -13.61 10.07 -17.26
C LEU A 173 -14.53 11.14 -16.67
N MET A 174 -14.60 11.27 -15.34
CA MET A 174 -15.36 12.33 -14.68
C MET A 174 -14.82 13.73 -15.01
N SER A 175 -13.49 13.87 -15.12
CA SER A 175 -12.90 15.13 -15.57
C SER A 175 -13.24 15.48 -17.02
N ALA A 176 -13.34 14.48 -17.89
CA ALA A 176 -13.79 14.68 -19.27
C ALA A 176 -15.25 15.13 -19.36
N ILE A 177 -16.11 14.68 -18.42
CA ILE A 177 -17.52 15.09 -18.30
C ILE A 177 -17.66 16.54 -17.77
N GLY A 178 -16.60 17.11 -17.20
CA GLY A 178 -16.57 18.49 -16.70
C GLY A 178 -16.53 18.62 -15.18
N ILE A 179 -16.40 17.51 -14.45
CA ILE A 179 -16.14 17.55 -13.00
C ILE A 179 -14.67 17.83 -12.80
N ARG A 180 -14.34 19.09 -12.51
CA ARG A 180 -12.97 19.61 -12.52
C ARG A 180 -12.65 20.36 -11.24
N SER A 181 -11.45 20.12 -10.71
CA SER A 181 -11.04 20.64 -9.41
C SER A 181 -10.46 22.05 -9.49
N ILE A 182 -9.72 22.38 -10.56
CA ILE A 182 -8.92 23.61 -10.64
C ILE A 182 -9.43 24.55 -11.74
N GLU A 183 -9.96 24.04 -12.86
CA GLU A 183 -10.53 24.89 -13.92
C GLU A 183 -11.56 25.92 -13.42
N PRO A 184 -12.46 25.61 -12.47
CA PRO A 184 -13.41 26.60 -11.97
C PRO A 184 -12.79 27.81 -11.24
N LEU A 185 -11.54 27.67 -10.76
CA LEU A 185 -10.83 28.66 -9.95
C LEU A 185 -9.94 29.59 -10.79
N VAL A 186 -9.77 29.30 -12.08
CA VAL A 186 -8.79 29.93 -12.97
C VAL A 186 -9.49 30.63 -14.11
N VAL A 187 -9.06 31.86 -14.43
CA VAL A 187 -9.48 32.54 -15.66
C VAL A 187 -8.59 32.06 -16.81
N LEU A 188 -9.16 31.26 -17.71
CA LEU A 188 -8.47 30.78 -18.90
C LEU A 188 -8.59 31.78 -20.04
N ASP A 189 -7.46 32.09 -20.66
CA ASP A 189 -7.42 32.85 -21.91
C ASP A 189 -7.63 31.88 -23.08
N PHE A 190 -8.82 31.91 -23.69
CA PHE A 190 -9.17 31.03 -24.80
C PHE A 190 -8.44 31.37 -26.11
N ASP A 191 -7.73 32.50 -26.16
CA ASP A 191 -6.93 32.90 -27.32
C ASP A 191 -5.71 32.00 -27.53
N ASN A 192 -5.22 31.30 -26.49
CA ASN A 192 -4.11 30.36 -26.59
C ASN A 192 -4.60 28.89 -26.43
N PRO A 193 -4.86 28.17 -27.54
CA PRO A 193 -5.41 26.82 -27.47
C PRO A 193 -4.45 25.82 -26.81
N ILE A 194 -3.13 26.03 -26.93
CA ILE A 194 -2.11 25.15 -26.36
C ILE A 194 -2.13 25.26 -24.83
N GLN A 195 -2.20 26.48 -24.30
CA GLN A 195 -2.32 26.72 -22.86
C GLN A 195 -3.59 26.06 -22.29
N VAL A 196 -4.72 26.19 -22.98
CA VAL A 196 -5.99 25.57 -22.57
C VAL A 196 -5.86 24.05 -22.55
N ILE A 197 -5.30 23.42 -23.58
CA ILE A 197 -5.15 21.96 -23.63
C ILE A 197 -4.26 21.45 -22.50
N ILE A 198 -3.11 22.09 -22.30
CA ILE A 198 -2.12 21.73 -21.27
C ILE A 198 -2.74 21.87 -19.87
N PHE A 199 -3.42 22.98 -19.61
CA PHE A 199 -4.08 23.22 -18.33
C PHE A 199 -5.22 22.22 -18.07
N ARG A 200 -6.03 21.91 -19.08
CA ARG A 200 -7.11 20.92 -18.94
C ARG A 200 -6.58 19.51 -18.72
N CYS A 201 -5.47 19.15 -19.35
CA CYS A 201 -4.81 17.86 -19.11
C CYS A 201 -4.29 17.77 -17.67
N LEU A 202 -3.66 18.85 -17.18
CA LEU A 202 -3.18 18.93 -15.80
C LEU A 202 -4.32 18.83 -14.79
N ASP A 203 -5.39 19.61 -14.99
CA ASP A 203 -6.55 19.60 -14.10
C ASP A 203 -7.24 18.24 -14.10
N ALA A 204 -7.31 17.57 -15.26
CA ALA A 204 -7.84 16.20 -15.34
C ALA A 204 -6.97 15.18 -14.58
N LEU A 205 -5.65 15.32 -14.67
CA LEU A 205 -4.72 14.46 -13.95
C LEU A 205 -4.81 14.69 -12.44
N LEU A 206 -4.89 15.95 -11.99
CA LEU A 206 -5.03 16.32 -10.59
C LEU A 206 -6.39 15.88 -10.02
N THR A 207 -7.47 16.14 -10.75
CA THR A 207 -8.84 15.73 -10.42
C THR A 207 -8.93 14.21 -10.31
N GLY A 208 -8.42 13.48 -11.32
CA GLY A 208 -8.41 12.02 -11.33
C GLY A 208 -7.53 11.42 -10.25
N GLY A 209 -6.35 11.99 -10.02
CA GLY A 209 -5.45 11.58 -8.93
C GLY A 209 -6.06 11.82 -7.54
N LEU A 210 -6.78 12.93 -7.36
CA LEU A 210 -7.48 13.24 -6.12
C LEU A 210 -8.62 12.25 -5.86
N ILE A 211 -9.42 11.92 -6.88
CA ILE A 211 -10.48 10.90 -6.78
C ILE A 211 -9.88 9.52 -6.50
N ALA A 212 -8.83 9.13 -7.22
CA ALA A 212 -8.15 7.85 -7.07
C ALA A 212 -7.47 7.69 -5.71
N GLY A 213 -7.04 8.80 -5.13
CA GLY A 213 -6.49 8.87 -3.78
C GLY A 213 -7.49 8.58 -2.67
N GLY A 214 -8.79 8.53 -2.97
CA GLY A 214 -9.82 8.27 -1.96
C GLY A 214 -9.98 9.44 -0.98
N SER A 215 -10.66 9.15 0.14
CA SER A 215 -10.73 10.04 1.30
C SER A 215 -9.35 10.46 1.84
N GLU A 216 -8.36 9.57 1.76
CA GLU A 216 -6.98 9.81 2.19
C GLU A 216 -6.28 10.88 1.34
N GLY A 217 -6.51 10.90 0.03
CA GLY A 217 -5.96 11.90 -0.89
C GLY A 217 -6.46 13.31 -0.55
N ILE A 218 -7.75 13.44 -0.27
CA ILE A 218 -8.39 14.70 0.11
C ILE A 218 -7.92 15.15 1.50
N HIS A 219 -7.82 14.25 2.47
CA HIS A 219 -7.30 14.58 3.80
C HIS A 219 -5.85 15.12 3.74
N LYS A 220 -4.98 14.50 2.94
CA LYS A 220 -3.61 15.00 2.72
C LYS A 220 -3.59 16.37 2.06
N LEU A 221 -4.45 16.61 1.07
CA LEU A 221 -4.56 17.92 0.40
C LEU A 221 -4.96 19.02 1.39
N ILE A 222 -5.97 18.74 2.23
CA ILE A 222 -6.41 19.68 3.29
C ILE A 222 -5.25 19.98 4.24
N LYS A 223 -4.49 18.96 4.67
CA LYS A 223 -3.34 19.14 5.56
C LYS A 223 -2.28 20.06 4.93
N VAL A 224 -1.89 19.80 3.69
CA VAL A 224 -0.93 20.66 2.96
C VAL A 224 -1.42 22.11 2.86
N PHE A 225 -2.71 22.30 2.61
CA PHE A 225 -3.32 23.63 2.57
C PHE A 225 -3.26 24.34 3.93
N ILE A 226 -3.61 23.65 5.02
CA ILE A 226 -3.54 24.18 6.38
C ILE A 226 -2.09 24.54 6.74
N ASP A 227 -1.15 23.64 6.46
CA ASP A 227 0.28 23.84 6.76
C ASP A 227 0.83 25.07 6.01
N PHE A 228 0.46 25.23 4.73
CA PHE A 228 0.84 26.38 3.91
C PHE A 228 0.24 27.70 4.44
N MET A 229 -1.04 27.69 4.79
CA MET A 229 -1.72 28.84 5.38
C MET A 229 -1.11 29.23 6.73
N GLU A 230 -0.77 28.26 7.57
CA GLU A 230 -0.13 28.50 8.86
C GLU A 230 1.30 29.06 8.68
N ALA A 231 2.09 28.51 7.76
CA ALA A 231 3.42 29.01 7.43
C ALA A 231 3.38 30.45 6.92
N THR A 232 2.44 30.75 6.02
CA THR A 232 2.24 32.10 5.47
C THR A 232 1.78 33.08 6.55
N SER A 233 0.83 32.68 7.39
CA SER A 233 0.35 33.48 8.53
C SER A 233 1.46 33.79 9.52
N LYS A 234 2.32 32.80 9.85
CA LYS A 234 3.51 33.01 10.70
C LYS A 234 4.51 33.98 10.08
N GLN A 235 4.73 33.91 8.77
CA GLN A 235 5.64 34.82 8.06
C GLN A 235 5.14 36.27 8.09
N ILE A 236 3.84 36.49 7.85
CA ILE A 236 3.22 37.82 7.91
C ILE A 236 3.24 38.36 9.35
N LYS A 237 2.96 37.52 10.35
CA LYS A 237 3.00 37.91 11.77
C LYS A 237 4.41 38.28 12.24
N ASN A 238 5.44 37.59 11.76
CA ASN A 238 6.84 37.90 12.09
C ASN A 238 7.34 39.15 11.35
N GLN A 239 6.85 39.44 10.14
CA GLN A 239 7.17 40.69 9.42
C GLN A 239 6.47 41.91 10.02
N GLY A 240 5.31 41.77 10.67
CA GLY A 240 4.61 42.85 11.37
C GLY A 240 5.16 43.20 12.77
N LEU A 241 6.20 42.50 13.24
CA LEU A 241 6.88 42.72 14.53
C LEU A 241 8.31 43.29 14.38
N SER A 242 8.69 43.70 13.16
CA SER A 242 9.93 44.43 12.87
C SER A 242 9.63 45.85 12.37
#